data_AF-F9UK36-F1
#
_entry.id   AF-F9UK36-F1
#
_cell.length_a   1.000
_cell.length_b   1.000
_cell.length_c   1.000
_cell.angle_alpha   90.00
_cell.angle_beta   90.00
_cell.angle_gamma   90.00
#
_symmetry.space_group_name_H-M   'P 1'
#
loop_
_entity.id
_entity.type
_entity.pdbx_description
1 polymer ?
#
loop_
_entity_poly.entity_id
_entity_poly.type
_entity_poly.pdbx_seq_one_letter_code
_entity_poly.pdbx_strand_id
1 'polypeptide(L)'
;MESIIENLKNKIKKDQKKLKLYNFWERILSILITILNIVVISIAIYTLAYLFKIRETNKSDSVFVIIFILVFFMVSSFFLNIFLEIYKTNSRYREYKKIKNTLYYLTTKYKSKLISEDDLEHFADLLWTKATTKKKIIIKDIIIDQLKKGN
;
A
#
# COMPACT_ATOMS: atom_id res chain seq x y z
N MET A 1 14.21 -9.16 -25.70
CA MET A 1 13.03 -8.96 -24.81
C MET A 1 12.88 -10.14 -23.88
N GLU A 2 12.97 -11.38 -24.38
CA GLU A 2 13.00 -12.60 -23.56
C GLU A 2 14.18 -12.62 -22.58
N SER A 3 15.40 -12.30 -23.04
CA SER A 3 16.62 -12.25 -22.19
C SER A 3 16.47 -11.34 -20.94
N ILE A 4 15.99 -10.11 -21.13
CA ILE A 4 15.85 -9.11 -20.06
C ILE A 4 14.69 -9.46 -19.11
N ILE A 5 13.56 -9.91 -19.66
CA ILE A 5 12.44 -10.39 -18.84
C ILE A 5 12.90 -11.60 -18.02
N GLU A 6 13.74 -12.46 -18.58
CA GLU A 6 14.27 -13.65 -17.91
C GLU A 6 15.28 -13.30 -16.82
N ASN A 7 16.18 -12.33 -17.05
CA ASN A 7 17.08 -11.82 -16.01
C ASN A 7 16.31 -11.14 -14.85
N LEU A 8 15.33 -10.30 -15.16
CA LEU A 8 14.44 -9.73 -14.14
C LEU A 8 13.61 -10.80 -13.43
N LYS A 9 13.13 -11.83 -14.13
CA LYS A 9 12.40 -12.97 -13.56
C LYS A 9 13.29 -13.79 -12.62
N ASN A 10 14.56 -13.96 -12.94
CA ASN A 10 15.53 -14.63 -12.08
C ASN A 10 15.83 -13.80 -10.81
N LYS A 11 15.95 -12.48 -10.94
CA LYS A 11 16.06 -11.58 -9.77
C LYS A 11 14.78 -11.57 -8.92
N ILE A 12 13.60 -11.59 -9.55
CA ILE A 12 12.30 -11.71 -8.88
C ILE A 12 12.20 -13.04 -8.12
N LYS A 13 12.63 -14.16 -8.72
CA LYS A 13 12.66 -15.48 -8.07
C LYS A 13 13.58 -15.48 -6.85
N LYS A 14 14.76 -14.86 -6.97
CA LYS A 14 15.73 -14.73 -5.88
C LYS A 14 15.15 -13.92 -4.70
N ASP A 15 14.44 -12.83 -5.01
CA ASP A 15 13.80 -11.98 -4.00
C ASP A 15 12.38 -12.44 -3.59
N GLN A 16 11.87 -13.54 -4.16
CA GLN A 16 10.47 -13.94 -4.04
C GLN A 16 10.03 -14.22 -2.60
N LYS A 17 10.89 -14.85 -1.79
CA LYS A 17 10.61 -15.12 -0.37
C LYS A 17 10.49 -13.82 0.42
N LYS A 18 11.40 -12.86 0.21
CA LYS A 18 11.37 -11.55 0.87
C LYS A 18 10.13 -10.75 0.46
N LEU A 19 9.78 -10.75 -0.83
CA LEU A 19 8.60 -10.05 -1.34
C LEU A 19 7.29 -10.67 -0.83
N LYS A 20 7.21 -12.01 -0.74
CA LYS A 20 6.05 -12.70 -0.14
C LYS A 20 5.90 -12.36 1.35
N LEU A 21 7.00 -12.38 2.10
CA LEU A 21 6.99 -12.05 3.52
C LEU A 21 6.53 -10.60 3.74
N TYR A 22 7.03 -9.66 2.93
CA TYR A 22 6.62 -8.26 2.98
C TYR A 22 5.11 -8.08 2.73
N ASN A 23 4.58 -8.71 1.68
CA ASN A 23 3.14 -8.66 1.38
C ASN A 23 2.29 -9.28 2.50
N PHE A 24 2.77 -10.36 3.12
CA PHE A 24 2.08 -11.00 4.23
C PHE A 24 2.01 -10.08 5.46
N TRP A 25 3.14 -9.49 5.86
CA TRP A 25 3.19 -8.51 6.94
C TRP A 25 2.32 -7.28 6.66
N GLU A 26 2.33 -6.79 5.43
CA GLU A 26 1.52 -5.64 5.06
C GLU A 26 0.02 -5.93 5.18
N ARG A 27 -0.41 -7.13 4.74
CA ARG A 27 -1.80 -7.58 4.85
C ARG A 27 -2.22 -7.82 6.30
N ILE A 28 -1.35 -8.41 7.12
CA ILE A 28 -1.60 -8.59 8.56
C ILE A 28 -1.75 -7.24 9.24
N LEU A 29 -0.85 -6.30 8.99
CA LEU A 29 -0.91 -4.96 9.59
C LEU A 29 -2.22 -4.24 9.20
N SER A 30 -2.63 -4.34 7.94
CA SER A 30 -3.90 -3.76 7.48
C SER A 30 -5.10 -4.40 8.20
N ILE A 31 -5.16 -5.73 8.31
CA ILE A 31 -6.22 -6.44 9.05
C ILE A 31 -6.21 -6.03 10.54
N LEU A 32 -5.04 -5.97 11.15
CA LEU A 32 -4.87 -5.65 12.56
C LEU A 32 -5.30 -4.21 12.85
N ILE A 33 -4.95 -3.26 11.98
CA ILE A 33 -5.44 -1.87 12.05
C ILE A 33 -6.96 -1.81 11.91
N THR A 34 -7.55 -2.59 11.00
CA THR A 34 -9.01 -2.65 10.84
C THR A 34 -9.68 -3.18 12.10
N ILE A 35 -9.18 -4.28 12.68
CA ILE A 35 -9.72 -4.86 13.92
C ILE A 35 -9.58 -3.86 15.07
N LEU A 36 -8.42 -3.22 15.23
CA LEU A 36 -8.21 -2.18 16.26
C LEU A 36 -9.20 -1.03 16.10
N ASN A 37 -9.41 -0.53 14.88
CA ASN A 37 -10.40 0.53 14.64
C ASN A 37 -11.83 0.08 15.00
N ILE A 38 -12.21 -1.16 14.68
CA ILE A 38 -13.53 -1.70 15.06
C ILE A 38 -13.66 -1.78 16.58
N VAL A 39 -12.66 -2.32 17.28
CA VAL A 39 -12.65 -2.41 18.75
C VAL A 39 -12.75 -1.03 19.38
N VAL A 40 -12.00 -0.07 18.87
CA VAL A 40 -12.02 1.34 19.28
C VAL A 40 -13.42 1.93 19.12
N ILE A 41 -14.07 1.75 17.97
CA ILE A 41 -15.45 2.19 17.74
C ILE A 41 -16.42 1.51 18.72
N SER A 42 -16.31 0.20 18.92
CA SER A 42 -17.16 -0.54 19.86
C SER A 42 -17.03 -0.03 21.29
N ILE A 43 -15.80 0.26 21.74
CA ILE A 43 -15.54 0.87 23.05
C ILE A 43 -16.16 2.27 23.11
N ALA A 44 -15.98 3.12 22.11
CA ALA A 44 -16.60 4.45 22.06
C ALA A 44 -18.13 4.39 22.21
N ILE A 45 -18.79 3.51 21.45
CA ILE A 45 -20.25 3.35 21.51
C ILE A 45 -20.68 2.86 22.89
N TYR A 46 -20.00 1.86 23.45
CA TYR A 46 -20.29 1.33 24.78
C TYR A 46 -20.13 2.42 25.85
N THR A 47 -19.01 3.16 25.81
CA THR A 47 -18.75 4.26 26.73
C THR A 47 -19.82 5.35 26.62
N LEU A 48 -20.24 5.71 25.41
CA LEU A 48 -21.30 6.70 25.20
C LEU A 48 -22.64 6.23 25.80
N ALA A 49 -23.02 4.97 25.55
CA ALA A 49 -24.25 4.38 26.09
C ALA A 49 -24.22 4.31 27.63
N TYR A 50 -23.09 3.90 28.20
CA TYR A 50 -22.89 3.85 29.65
C TYR A 50 -22.99 5.24 30.28
N LEU A 51 -22.45 6.27 29.61
CA LEU A 51 -22.54 7.65 30.03
C LEU A 51 -23.95 8.20 30.05
N PHE A 52 -24.76 7.91 29.03
CA PHE A 52 -26.15 8.33 29.01
C PHE A 52 -26.94 7.74 30.19
N LYS A 53 -26.63 6.49 30.55
CA LYS A 53 -27.23 5.82 31.71
C LYS A 53 -26.80 6.44 33.06
N ILE A 54 -25.54 6.87 33.18
CA ILE A 54 -25.05 7.54 34.40
C ILE A 54 -25.53 9.00 34.49
N ARG A 55 -25.72 9.69 33.37
CA ARG A 55 -26.19 11.07 33.36
C ARG A 55 -27.62 11.21 33.90
N GLU A 56 -28.46 10.21 33.71
CA GLU A 56 -29.78 10.16 34.38
C GLU A 56 -29.67 10.10 35.90
N THR A 57 -28.51 9.70 36.46
CA THR A 57 -28.31 9.50 37.90
C THR A 57 -27.30 10.45 38.57
N ASN A 58 -26.44 11.17 37.83
CA ASN A 58 -25.45 12.11 38.41
C ASN A 58 -25.15 13.35 37.53
N LYS A 59 -25.09 14.54 38.17
CA LYS A 59 -24.97 15.88 37.56
C LYS A 59 -23.53 16.44 37.48
N SER A 60 -22.54 15.69 36.99
CA SER A 60 -21.20 16.28 36.73
C SER A 60 -20.98 16.50 35.24
N ASP A 61 -21.23 17.72 34.78
CA ASP A 61 -21.13 18.10 33.36
C ASP A 61 -19.70 18.03 32.80
N SER A 62 -18.66 18.24 33.63
CA SER A 62 -17.27 18.24 33.18
C SER A 62 -16.78 16.85 32.72
N VAL A 63 -17.19 15.79 33.41
CA VAL A 63 -16.84 14.40 33.04
C VAL A 63 -17.50 14.02 31.70
N PHE A 64 -18.74 14.48 31.49
CA PHE A 64 -19.46 14.28 30.24
C PHE A 64 -18.75 14.94 29.05
N VAL A 65 -18.31 16.20 29.21
CA VAL A 65 -17.59 16.94 28.16
C VAL A 65 -16.28 16.26 27.79
N ILE A 66 -15.48 15.80 28.78
CA ILE A 66 -14.21 15.11 28.51
C ILE A 66 -14.43 13.84 27.70
N ILE A 67 -15.44 13.05 28.05
CA ILE A 67 -15.67 11.78 27.37
C ILE A 67 -16.30 12.00 25.98
N PHE A 68 -17.14 13.02 25.82
CA PHE A 68 -17.63 13.44 24.51
C PHE A 68 -16.47 13.83 23.57
N ILE A 69 -15.52 14.63 24.06
CA ILE A 69 -14.32 15.01 23.31
C ILE A 69 -13.49 13.76 22.96
N LEU A 70 -13.34 12.82 23.89
CA LEU A 70 -12.61 11.57 23.65
C LEU A 70 -13.26 10.74 22.52
N VAL A 71 -14.59 10.58 22.54
CA VAL A 71 -15.32 9.86 21.49
C VAL A 71 -15.23 10.61 20.16
N PHE A 72 -15.31 11.94 20.17
CA PHE A 72 -15.13 12.75 18.96
C PHE A 72 -13.75 12.52 18.33
N PHE A 73 -12.66 12.60 19.10
CA PHE A 73 -11.32 12.29 18.60
C PHE A 73 -11.20 10.87 18.06
N MET A 74 -11.86 9.92 18.72
CA MET A 74 -11.87 8.51 18.31
C MET A 74 -12.55 8.32 16.95
N VAL A 75 -13.70 8.98 16.72
CA VAL A 75 -14.40 8.99 15.44
C VAL A 75 -13.58 9.73 14.37
N SER A 76 -13.00 10.90 14.68
CA SER A 76 -12.14 11.64 13.75
C SER A 76 -10.91 10.82 13.34
N SER A 77 -10.29 10.09 14.27
CA SER A 77 -9.16 9.19 13.99
C SER A 77 -9.55 8.08 13.01
N PHE A 78 -10.77 7.55 13.11
CA PHE A 78 -11.26 6.55 12.16
C PHE A 78 -11.36 7.12 10.74
N PHE A 79 -11.96 8.30 10.58
CA PHE A 79 -12.06 8.95 9.26
C PHE A 79 -10.68 9.32 8.71
N LEU A 80 -9.75 9.78 9.55
CA LEU A 80 -8.37 10.06 9.16
C LEU A 80 -7.67 8.79 8.64
N ASN A 81 -7.86 7.65 9.32
CA ASN A 81 -7.30 6.36 8.91
C ASN A 81 -7.85 5.90 7.55
N ILE A 82 -9.16 6.03 7.32
CA ILE A 82 -9.78 5.74 6.02
C ILE A 82 -9.18 6.64 4.93
N PHE A 83 -9.10 7.95 5.19
CA PHE A 83 -8.55 8.90 4.24
C PHE A 83 -7.09 8.58 3.88
N LEU A 84 -6.27 8.26 4.87
CA LEU A 84 -4.88 7.85 4.65
C LEU A 84 -4.76 6.58 3.81
N GLU A 85 -5.63 5.60 4.03
CA GLU A 85 -5.60 4.34 3.28
C GLU A 85 -6.03 4.54 1.81
N ILE A 86 -7.03 5.39 1.57
CA ILE A 86 -7.44 5.81 0.22
C ILE A 86 -6.29 6.56 -0.46
N TYR A 87 -5.69 7.55 0.22
CA TYR A 87 -4.57 8.32 -0.30
C TYR A 87 -3.38 7.43 -0.68
N LYS A 88 -3.04 6.49 0.19
CA LYS A 88 -1.95 5.52 -0.01
C LYS A 88 -2.23 4.61 -1.20
N THR A 89 -3.47 4.15 -1.36
CA THR A 89 -3.91 3.35 -2.51
C THR A 89 -3.78 4.14 -3.82
N ASN A 90 -4.22 5.40 -3.82
CA ASN A 90 -4.14 6.25 -5.01
C ASN A 90 -2.69 6.62 -5.38
N SER A 91 -1.84 6.89 -4.37
CA SER A 91 -0.40 7.11 -4.56
C SER A 91 0.28 5.87 -5.17
N ARG A 92 -0.07 4.66 -4.71
CA ARG A 92 0.43 3.40 -5.29
C ARG A 92 0.05 3.26 -6.77
N TYR A 93 -1.19 3.60 -7.12
CA TYR A 93 -1.64 3.57 -8.52
C TYR A 93 -0.84 4.55 -9.40
N ARG A 94 -0.55 5.75 -8.89
CA ARG A 94 0.28 6.74 -9.60
C ARG A 94 1.72 6.26 -9.81
N GLU A 95 2.33 5.67 -8.79
CA GLU A 95 3.67 5.07 -8.90
C GLU A 95 3.68 3.89 -9.88
N TYR A 96 2.67 3.04 -9.86
CA TYR A 96 2.49 1.95 -10.81
C TYR A 96 2.44 2.44 -12.25
N LYS A 97 1.65 3.48 -12.52
CA LYS A 97 1.56 4.08 -13.86
C LYS A 97 2.90 4.64 -14.33
N LYS A 98 3.67 5.29 -13.44
CA LYS A 98 5.00 5.81 -13.77
C LYS A 98 5.97 4.69 -14.14
N ILE A 99 6.10 3.67 -13.30
CA ILE A 99 7.02 2.54 -13.55
C ILE A 99 6.65 1.81 -14.84
N LYS A 100 5.36 1.56 -15.07
CA LYS A 100 4.87 0.94 -16.30
C LYS A 100 5.22 1.76 -17.54
N ASN A 101 4.99 3.07 -17.50
CA ASN A 101 5.30 3.96 -18.62
C ASN A 101 6.81 4.02 -18.89
N THR A 102 7.63 4.05 -17.84
CA THR A 102 9.10 4.04 -18.00
C THR A 102 9.59 2.75 -18.65
N LEU A 103 9.11 1.59 -18.19
CA LEU A 103 9.46 0.30 -18.81
C LEU A 103 9.01 0.24 -20.27
N TYR A 104 7.80 0.71 -20.57
CA TYR A 104 7.29 0.77 -21.94
C TYR A 104 8.12 1.70 -22.83
N TYR A 105 8.49 2.88 -22.33
CA TYR A 105 9.30 3.85 -23.04
C TYR A 105 10.71 3.32 -23.35
N LEU A 106 11.37 2.68 -22.36
CA LEU A 106 12.66 2.03 -22.55
C LEU A 106 12.57 0.91 -23.61
N THR A 107 11.49 0.12 -23.56
CA THR A 107 11.23 -0.93 -24.56
C THR A 107 11.06 -0.36 -25.97
N THR A 108 10.33 0.76 -26.10
CA THR A 108 10.13 1.43 -27.40
C THR A 108 11.44 2.02 -27.94
N LYS A 109 12.28 2.60 -27.07
CA LYS A 109 13.62 3.09 -27.45
C LYS A 109 14.53 1.97 -27.96
N TYR A 110 14.47 0.80 -27.32
CA TYR A 110 15.21 -0.36 -27.77
C TYR A 110 14.71 -0.88 -29.13
N LYS A 111 13.39 -0.99 -29.31
CA LYS A 111 12.80 -1.41 -30.60
C LYS A 111 13.13 -0.45 -31.75
N SER A 112 13.30 0.83 -31.46
CA SER A 112 13.70 1.85 -32.42
C SER A 112 15.22 1.95 -32.61
N LYS A 113 16.01 1.05 -31.99
CA LYS A 113 17.48 1.03 -32.02
C LYS A 113 18.13 2.32 -31.52
N LEU A 114 17.41 3.11 -30.71
CA LEU A 114 17.92 4.33 -30.09
C LEU A 114 18.80 4.05 -28.85
N ILE A 115 18.72 2.84 -28.31
CA ILE A 115 19.54 2.34 -27.20
C ILE A 115 19.96 0.90 -27.49
N SER A 116 21.12 0.49 -26.99
CA SER A 116 21.63 -0.89 -27.12
C SER A 116 20.92 -1.84 -26.14
N GLU A 117 21.15 -3.16 -26.30
CA GLU A 117 20.67 -4.15 -25.32
C GLU A 117 21.33 -3.96 -23.95
N ASP A 118 22.62 -3.63 -23.93
CA ASP A 118 23.39 -3.33 -22.72
C ASP A 118 22.84 -2.10 -21.98
N ASP A 119 22.47 -1.05 -22.71
CA ASP A 119 21.85 0.15 -22.13
C ASP A 119 20.49 -0.19 -21.50
N LEU A 120 19.68 -1.00 -22.21
CA LEU A 120 18.38 -1.42 -21.73
C LEU A 120 18.49 -2.26 -20.45
N GLU A 121 19.44 -3.20 -20.40
CA GLU A 121 19.73 -4.01 -19.22
C GLU A 121 20.21 -3.14 -18.06
N HIS A 122 21.10 -2.18 -18.32
CA HIS A 122 21.59 -1.24 -17.32
C HIS A 122 20.45 -0.38 -16.71
N PHE A 123 19.55 0.16 -17.55
CA PHE A 123 18.42 0.95 -17.06
C PHE A 123 17.39 0.10 -16.31
N ALA A 124 17.15 -1.13 -16.75
CA ALA A 124 16.30 -2.09 -16.05
C ALA A 124 16.86 -2.46 -14.67
N ASP A 125 18.19 -2.66 -14.59
CA ASP A 125 18.85 -2.96 -13.32
C ASP A 125 18.87 -1.76 -12.38
N LEU A 126 19.10 -0.55 -12.89
CA LEU A 126 18.96 0.69 -12.12
C LEU A 126 17.56 0.86 -11.56
N LEU A 127 16.52 0.57 -12.36
CA LEU A 127 15.12 0.59 -11.91
C LEU A 127 14.87 -0.42 -10.80
N TRP A 128 15.42 -1.64 -10.91
CA TRP A 128 15.26 -2.67 -9.89
C TRP A 128 16.03 -2.36 -8.60
N THR A 129 17.25 -1.84 -8.72
CA THR A 129 18.16 -1.61 -7.60
C THR A 129 17.76 -0.38 -6.79
N LYS A 130 17.32 0.69 -7.47
CA LYS A 130 16.76 1.89 -6.81
C LYS A 130 15.32 1.70 -6.34
N ALA A 131 14.63 0.63 -6.76
CA ALA A 131 13.28 0.35 -6.31
C ALA A 131 13.25 -0.14 -4.86
N THR A 132 12.44 0.51 -4.04
CA THR A 132 12.06 0.00 -2.71
C THR A 132 11.28 -1.31 -2.85
N THR A 133 11.18 -2.10 -1.77
CA THR A 133 10.46 -3.38 -1.77
C THR A 133 9.04 -3.27 -2.34
N LYS A 134 8.33 -2.17 -2.05
CA LYS A 134 7.01 -1.85 -2.62
C LYS A 134 7.06 -1.66 -4.14
N LYS A 135 8.04 -0.93 -4.65
CA LYS A 135 8.22 -0.69 -6.09
C LYS A 135 8.64 -1.96 -6.83
N LYS A 136 9.44 -2.83 -6.20
CA LYS A 136 9.79 -4.15 -6.74
C LYS A 136 8.57 -5.06 -6.95
N ILE A 137 7.58 -4.99 -6.05
CA ILE A 137 6.30 -5.72 -6.20
C ILE A 137 5.57 -5.21 -7.45
N ILE A 138 5.50 -3.88 -7.62
CA ILE A 138 4.87 -3.27 -8.79
C ILE A 138 5.58 -3.66 -10.09
N ILE A 139 6.91 -3.61 -10.12
CA ILE A 139 7.72 -4.02 -11.29
C ILE A 139 7.44 -5.49 -11.62
N LYS A 140 7.41 -6.37 -10.61
CA LYS A 140 7.07 -7.77 -10.77
C LYS A 140 5.68 -7.97 -11.38
N ASP A 141 4.66 -7.26 -10.88
CA ASP A 141 3.29 -7.40 -11.37
C ASP A 141 3.16 -6.93 -12.83
N ILE A 142 3.89 -5.88 -13.22
CA ILE A 142 3.96 -5.40 -14.62
C ILE A 142 4.59 -6.46 -15.52
N ILE A 143 5.69 -7.08 -15.10
CA ILE A 143 6.39 -8.11 -15.89
C ILE A 143 5.50 -9.35 -16.06
N ILE A 144 4.79 -9.77 -15.00
CA ILE A 144 3.85 -10.90 -15.08
C ILE A 144 2.68 -10.57 -16.01
N ASP A 145 2.12 -9.35 -15.98
CA ASP A 145 1.04 -8.93 -16.87
C ASP A 145 1.49 -8.88 -18.35
N GLN A 146 2.71 -8.40 -18.62
CA GLN A 146 3.27 -8.38 -19.98
C GLN A 146 3.56 -9.78 -20.53
N LEU A 147 4.06 -10.70 -19.70
CA LEU A 147 4.26 -12.09 -20.08
C LEU A 147 2.94 -12.82 -20.37
N LYS A 148 1.86 -12.49 -19.65
CA LYS A 148 0.53 -13.08 -19.90
C LYS A 148 -0.16 -12.55 -21.16
N LYS A 149 0.16 -11.32 -21.59
CA LYS A 149 -0.37 -10.71 -22.81
C LYS A 149 0.48 -10.97 -24.07
N GLY A 150 1.65 -11.58 -23.89
CA GLY A 150 2.58 -11.95 -24.96
C GLY A 150 2.42 -13.38 -25.48
N ASN A 151 1.45 -14.14 -24.96
CA ASN A 151 0.98 -15.42 -25.50
C ASN A 151 -0.41 -15.25 -26.13
#